data_AF-A0A8H2LC54-F1
#
_entry.id   AF-A0A8H2LC54-F1
#
_cell.length_a   1.000
_cell.length_b   1.000
_cell.length_c   1.000
_cell.angle_alpha   90.00
_cell.angle_beta   90.00
_cell.angle_gamma   90.00
#
_symmetry.space_group_name_H-M   'P 1'
#
loop_
_entity.id
_entity.type
_entity.pdbx_description
1 polymer ?
#
loop_
_entity_poly.entity_id
_entity_poly.type
_entity_poly.pdbx_seq_one_letter_code
_entity_poly.pdbx_strand_id
1 'polypeptide(L)'
;MNKLITRRNLIIANFAIVSYFVLIWLIDFYEIDFVLIGVFRELLTIPFLFAQIIFLVIDVKFLIKNQKNFLIIISVLLLAICSIITIGTFF
;
A
#
# COMPACT_ATOMS: atom_id res chain seq x y z
N MET A 1 -6.93 24.90 5.97
CA MET A 1 -6.60 23.45 6.03
C MET A 1 -6.43 22.98 4.59
N ASN A 2 -5.19 22.71 4.16
CA ASN A 2 -4.84 22.48 2.74
C ASN A 2 -5.61 21.28 2.15
N LYS A 3 -6.33 21.51 1.04
CA LYS A 3 -7.23 20.58 0.33
C LYS A 3 -6.52 19.41 -0.38
N LEU A 4 -5.24 19.13 -0.10
CA LEU A 4 -4.44 18.16 -0.84
C LEU A 4 -4.80 16.69 -0.50
N ILE A 5 -5.25 16.41 0.71
CA ILE A 5 -5.66 15.07 1.15
C ILE A 5 -7.18 14.97 1.10
N THR A 6 -7.70 14.62 -0.08
CA THR A 6 -9.13 14.30 -0.28
C THR A 6 -9.35 12.80 -0.09
N ARG A 7 -10.54 12.38 0.39
CA ARG A 7 -10.92 10.97 0.57
C ARG A 7 -10.55 10.07 -0.62
N ARG A 8 -10.77 10.56 -1.83
CA ARG A 8 -10.47 9.84 -3.08
C ARG A 8 -8.97 9.60 -3.29
N ASN A 9 -8.13 10.57 -2.91
CA ASN A 9 -6.68 10.47 -3.08
C ASN A 9 -6.08 9.44 -2.13
N LEU A 10 -6.57 9.37 -0.88
CA LEU A 10 -6.17 8.32 0.08
C LEU A 10 -6.51 6.92 -0.45
N ILE A 11 -7.75 6.72 -0.91
CA ILE A 11 -8.17 5.43 -1.47
C ILE A 11 -7.32 5.04 -2.68
N ILE A 12 -7.06 5.98 -3.60
CA ILE A 12 -6.24 5.73 -4.80
C ILE A 12 -4.80 5.36 -4.40
N ALA A 13 -4.20 6.08 -3.47
CA ALA A 13 -2.84 5.80 -3.00
C ALA A 13 -2.74 4.40 -2.37
N ASN A 14 -3.68 4.05 -1.48
CA ASN A 14 -3.73 2.74 -0.85
C ASN A 14 -3.91 1.62 -1.88
N PHE A 15 -4.82 1.81 -2.84
CA PHE A 15 -5.06 0.83 -3.88
C PHE A 15 -3.84 0.66 -4.80
N ALA A 16 -3.12 1.75 -5.10
CA ALA A 16 -1.88 1.69 -5.86
C ALA A 16 -0.77 0.93 -5.12
N ILE A 17 -0.60 1.15 -3.81
CA ILE A 17 0.38 0.44 -2.98
C ILE A 17 0.04 -1.05 -2.92
N VAL A 18 -1.20 -1.40 -2.61
CA VAL A 18 -1.64 -2.80 -2.57
C VAL A 18 -1.45 -3.48 -3.92
N SER A 19 -1.86 -2.82 -5.01
CA SER A 19 -1.70 -3.37 -6.36
C SER A 19 -0.23 -3.60 -6.72
N TYR A 20 0.68 -2.72 -6.31
CA TYR A 20 2.12 -2.88 -6.52
C TYR A 20 2.64 -4.14 -5.82
N PHE A 21 2.32 -4.33 -4.53
CA PHE A 21 2.76 -5.50 -3.78
C PHE A 21 2.16 -6.80 -4.30
N VAL A 22 0.89 -6.79 -4.71
CA VAL A 22 0.25 -7.96 -5.34
C VAL A 22 0.95 -8.33 -6.65
N LEU A 23 1.32 -7.35 -7.48
CA LEU A 23 2.08 -7.59 -8.72
C LEU A 23 3.47 -8.16 -8.43
N ILE A 24 4.17 -7.61 -7.44
CA ILE A 24 5.49 -8.10 -7.01
C ILE A 24 5.38 -9.56 -6.54
N TRP A 25 4.35 -9.88 -5.75
CA TRP A 25 4.09 -11.24 -5.27
C TRP A 25 3.77 -12.19 -6.43
N LEU A 26 2.99 -11.74 -7.41
CA LEU A 26 2.66 -12.53 -8.60
C LEU A 26 3.90 -12.83 -9.46
N ILE A 27 4.76 -11.83 -9.65
CA ILE A 27 6.05 -11.97 -10.35
C ILE A 27 6.94 -12.98 -9.63
N ASP A 28 6.95 -12.98 -8.29
CA ASP A 28 7.66 -13.96 -7.47
C ASP A 28 7.13 -15.37 -7.69
N PHE A 29 5.81 -15.52 -7.62
CA PHE A 29 5.12 -16.80 -7.75
C PHE A 29 5.33 -17.47 -9.11
N TYR A 30 5.41 -16.67 -10.18
CA TYR A 30 5.67 -17.16 -11.54
C TYR A 30 7.16 -17.21 -11.90
N GLU A 31 8.07 -16.96 -10.95
CA GLU A 31 9.52 -16.97 -11.15
C GLU A 31 9.96 -16.20 -12.41
N ILE A 32 9.37 -15.02 -12.63
CA ILE A 32 9.66 -14.21 -13.81
C ILE A 32 11.04 -13.56 -13.63
N ASP A 33 12.07 -14.23 -14.15
CA ASP A 33 13.45 -13.78 -14.09
C ASP A 33 13.76 -12.75 -15.19
N PHE A 34 13.46 -11.49 -14.89
CA PHE A 34 13.88 -10.34 -15.69
C PHE A 34 14.75 -9.41 -14.85
N VAL A 35 15.99 -9.16 -15.30
CA VAL A 35 16.96 -8.31 -14.61
C VAL A 35 16.38 -6.92 -14.28
N LEU A 36 15.65 -6.32 -15.22
CA LEU A 36 15.03 -5.01 -15.03
C LEU A 36 13.95 -5.03 -13.93
N ILE A 37 13.16 -6.11 -13.87
CA ILE A 37 12.12 -6.30 -12.85
C ILE A 37 12.74 -6.47 -11.47
N GLY A 38 13.85 -7.21 -11.35
CA GLY A 38 14.62 -7.33 -10.12
C GLY A 38 15.08 -5.98 -9.56
N VAL A 39 15.66 -5.13 -10.42
CA VAL A 39 16.11 -3.78 -10.02
C VAL A 39 14.93 -2.90 -9.60
N PHE A 40 13.83 -2.89 -10.37
CA PHE A 40 12.63 -2.13 -10.00
C PHE A 40 12.00 -2.63 -8.70
N ARG A 41 11.96 -3.94 -8.49
CA ARG A 41 11.49 -4.55 -7.24
C ARG A 41 12.32 -4.04 -6.08
N GLU A 42 13.64 -4.13 -6.12
CA GLU A 42 14.48 -3.69 -4.99
C GLU A 42 14.35 -2.18 -4.74
N LEU A 43 14.41 -1.38 -5.80
CA LEU A 43 14.38 0.08 -5.71
C LEU A 43 13.04 0.62 -5.22
N LEU A 44 11.92 0.04 -5.67
CA LEU A 44 10.59 0.52 -5.32
C LEU A 44 10.03 -0.14 -4.06
N THR A 45 10.47 -1.35 -3.70
CA THR A 45 9.85 -2.03 -2.55
C THR A 45 10.16 -1.34 -1.24
N ILE A 46 11.38 -0.85 -1.02
CA ILE A 46 11.73 -0.08 0.18
C ILE A 46 10.88 1.20 0.32
N PRO A 47 10.79 2.10 -0.67
CA PRO A 47 9.96 3.29 -0.55
C PRO A 47 8.47 2.95 -0.45
N PHE A 48 7.98 1.91 -1.11
CA PHE A 48 6.58 1.47 -0.98
C PHE A 48 6.29 0.88 0.41
N LEU A 49 7.23 0.18 1.04
CA LEU A 49 7.13 -0.28 2.42
C LEU A 49 7.00 0.90 3.40
N PHE A 50 7.84 1.92 3.24
CA PHE A 50 7.72 3.14 4.05
C PHE A 50 6.39 3.87 3.78
N ALA A 51 6.01 3.98 2.50
CA ALA A 51 4.76 4.61 2.12
C ALA A 51 3.55 3.91 2.76
N GLN A 52 3.50 2.57 2.76
CA GLN A 52 2.38 1.84 3.36
C GLN A 52 2.22 2.18 4.85
N ILE A 53 3.32 2.26 5.62
CA ILE A 53 3.26 2.58 7.05
C ILE A 53 2.76 4.01 7.26
N ILE A 54 3.30 4.97 6.49
CA ILE A 54 2.91 6.38 6.57
C ILE A 54 1.43 6.54 6.21
N PHE A 55 0.97 5.94 5.11
CA PHE A 55 -0.42 6.00 4.68
C PHE A 55 -1.36 5.34 5.70
N LEU A 56 -0.99 4.21 6.30
CA LEU A 56 -1.77 3.56 7.35
C LEU A 56 -1.99 4.49 8.56
N VAL A 57 -0.94 5.20 9.02
CA VAL A 57 -1.08 6.17 10.12
C VAL A 57 -1.97 7.36 9.73
N ILE A 58 -1.81 7.87 8.50
CA ILE A 58 -2.63 8.99 7.99
C ILE A 58 -4.10 8.56 7.90
N ASP A 59 -4.36 7.36 7.39
CA ASP A 59 -5.68 6.80 7.23
C ASP A 59 -6.40 6.59 8.55
N VAL A 60 -5.72 6.02 9.56
CA VAL A 60 -6.30 5.84 10.90
C VAL A 60 -6.69 7.19 11.50
N LYS A 61 -5.80 8.19 11.41
CA LYS A 61 -6.11 9.56 11.86
C LYS A 61 -7.28 10.16 11.08
N PHE A 62 -7.35 9.93 9.77
CA PHE A 62 -8.42 10.43 8.92
C PHE A 62 -9.76 9.77 9.26
N LEU A 63 -9.76 8.47 9.54
CA LEU A 63 -10.95 7.68 9.88
C LEU A 63 -11.57 8.11 11.21
N ILE A 64 -10.72 8.40 12.22
CA ILE A 64 -11.16 8.93 13.52
C ILE A 64 -11.79 10.33 13.37
N LYS A 65 -11.24 11.16 12.47
CA LYS A 65 -11.65 12.58 12.35
C LYS A 65 -12.88 12.83 11.47
N ASN A 66 -13.10 12.02 10.43
CA ASN A 66 -14.01 12.37 9.33
C ASN A 66 -15.19 11.40 9.08
N GLN A 67 -15.47 10.50 10.03
CA GLN A 67 -16.57 9.53 10.05
C GLN A 67 -16.62 8.51 8.88
N LYS A 68 -16.47 7.23 9.29
CA LYS A 68 -17.01 5.95 8.78
C LYS A 68 -17.48 5.83 7.33
N ASN A 69 -16.71 6.32 6.36
CA ASN A 69 -16.97 5.97 4.97
C ASN A 69 -16.51 4.52 4.73
N PHE A 70 -17.43 3.62 4.40
CA PHE A 70 -17.17 2.18 4.27
C PHE A 70 -16.01 1.86 3.30
N LEU A 71 -15.89 2.65 2.22
CA LEU A 71 -14.79 2.54 1.25
C LEU A 71 -13.40 2.84 1.85
N ILE A 72 -13.30 3.81 2.77
CA ILE A 72 -12.04 4.10 3.46
C ILE A 72 -11.70 2.94 4.39
N ILE A 73 -12.69 2.44 5.14
CA ILE A 73 -12.48 1.29 6.03
C ILE A 73 -11.94 0.10 5.24
N ILE A 74 -12.57 -0.26 4.12
CA ILE A 74 -12.09 -1.35 3.25
C ILE A 74 -10.67 -1.09 2.77
N SER A 75 -10.39 0.13 2.30
CA SER A 75 -9.06 0.49 1.78
C SER A 75 -7.96 0.37 2.84
N VAL A 76 -8.24 0.81 4.08
CA VAL A 76 -7.32 0.66 5.21
C VAL A 76 -7.13 -0.80 5.59
N LEU A 77 -8.21 -1.58 5.63
CA LEU A 77 -8.15 -3.01 5.95
C LEU A 77 -7.31 -3.77 4.93
N LEU A 78 -7.48 -3.46 3.64
CA LEU A 78 -6.72 -4.04 2.56
C LEU A 78 -5.23 -3.67 2.65
N LEU A 79 -4.92 -2.40 2.94
CA LEU A 79 -3.55 -1.94 3.16
C LEU A 79 -2.91 -2.60 4.39
N ALA A 80 -3.67 -2.77 5.47
CA ALA A 80 -3.19 -3.43 6.69
C ALA A 80 -2.90 -4.91 6.46
N ILE A 81 -3.79 -5.64 5.77
CA ILE A 81 -3.54 -7.04 5.38
C ILE A 81 -2.31 -7.13 4.48
N CYS A 82 -2.21 -6.27 3.47
CA CYS A 82 -1.04 -6.19 2.59
C CYS A 82 0.24 -5.94 3.40
N SER A 83 0.19 -5.04 4.39
CA SER A 83 1.32 -4.76 5.26
C SER A 83 1.73 -5.97 6.09
N ILE A 84 0.78 -6.74 6.63
CA ILE A 84 1.08 -7.95 7.41
C ILE A 84 1.73 -9.01 6.53
N ILE A 85 1.16 -9.27 5.36
CA ILE A 85 1.70 -10.26 4.41
C ILE A 85 3.11 -9.86 3.98
N THR A 86 3.31 -8.59 3.63
CA THR A 86 4.61 -8.09 3.17
C THR A 86 5.64 -8.18 4.28
N ILE A 87 5.35 -7.73 5.50
CA ILE A 87 6.28 -7.84 6.63
C ILE A 87 6.61 -9.32 6.91
N GLY A 88 5.61 -10.21 6.88
CA GLY A 88 5.81 -11.66 7.08
C GLY A 88 6.50 -12.37 5.91
N THR A 89 6.64 -11.73 4.75
CA THR A 89 7.42 -12.25 3.62
C THR A 89 8.87 -11.73 3.67
N PHE A 90 9.08 -10.55 4.28
CA PHE A 90 10.41 -9.93 4.41
C PHE A 90 11.18 -10.33 5.68
N PHE A 91 10.50 -10.84 6.72
CA PHE A 91 11.09 -11.37 7.97
C PHE A 91 10.97 -12.89 8.04
#